data_AF-A0A1G9TE26-F1
#
_entry.id   AF-A0A1G9TE26-F1
#
_cell.length_a   1.000
_cell.length_b   1.000
_cell.length_c   1.000
_cell.angle_alpha   90.00
_cell.angle_beta   90.00
_cell.angle_gamma   90.00
#
_symmetry.space_group_name_H-M   'P 1'
#
loop_
_entity.id
_entity.type
_entity.pdbx_description
1 polymer ?
#
loop_
_entity_poly.entity_id
_entity_poly.type
_entity_poly.pdbx_seq_one_letter_code
_entity_poly.pdbx_strand_id
1 'polypeptide(L)'
;MDLKKAIDLFYVDEIYDIYWITENTLGEISSEDDFYINNTYFYLLNLYYLHLDKKNYKEVAYLSYLISYYLFIIETPFGSELIAQKYAEYAIKYDDCKKYREWLIYVKQGN
;
A
#
# COMPACT_ATOMS: atom_id res chain seq x y z
N MET A 1 -9.69 4.86 11.83
CA MET A 1 -9.67 3.42 12.18
C MET A 1 -8.22 3.06 12.47
N ASP A 2 -7.97 2.18 13.43
CA ASP A 2 -6.60 1.73 13.75
C ASP A 2 -6.27 0.52 12.88
N LEU A 3 -5.09 0.51 12.25
CA LEU A 3 -4.65 -0.53 11.34
C LEU A 3 -4.44 -1.86 12.06
N LYS A 4 -3.94 -1.85 13.30
CA LYS A 4 -3.84 -3.07 14.12
C LYS A 4 -5.20 -3.67 14.39
N LYS A 5 -6.14 -2.84 14.81
CA LYS A 5 -7.53 -3.26 15.03
C LYS A 5 -8.18 -3.83 13.76
N ALA A 6 -7.86 -3.26 12.59
CA ALA A 6 -8.37 -3.77 11.32
C ALA A 6 -7.79 -5.16 10.99
N ILE A 7 -6.50 -5.36 11.25
CA ILE A 7 -5.81 -6.65 11.11
C ILE A 7 -6.38 -7.69 12.09
N ASP A 8 -6.52 -7.33 13.37
CA ASP A 8 -7.02 -8.23 14.43
C ASP A 8 -8.44 -8.74 14.13
N LEU A 9 -9.27 -7.90 13.51
CA LEU A 9 -10.66 -8.23 13.21
C LEU A 9 -10.85 -8.91 11.84
N PHE A 10 -9.78 -9.15 11.07
CA PHE A 10 -9.84 -9.65 9.68
C PHE A 10 -10.83 -8.88 8.81
N TYR A 11 -10.93 -7.56 9.04
CA TYR A 11 -11.97 -6.72 8.43
C TYR A 11 -11.58 -6.34 7.00
N VAL A 12 -12.02 -7.13 6.02
CA VAL A 12 -11.73 -6.87 4.59
C VAL A 12 -12.99 -6.42 3.82
N ASP A 13 -14.16 -6.97 4.14
CA ASP A 13 -15.35 -6.83 3.28
C ASP A 13 -16.19 -5.56 3.50
N GLU A 14 -15.99 -4.83 4.61
CA GLU A 14 -16.79 -3.65 4.99
C GLU A 14 -16.06 -2.30 4.87
N ILE A 15 -14.86 -2.27 4.29
CA ILE A 15 -14.06 -1.05 4.21
C ILE A 15 -14.35 -0.30 2.92
N TYR A 16 -15.21 0.70 3.05
CA TYR A 16 -15.60 1.58 1.94
C TYR A 16 -14.64 2.76 1.74
N ASP A 17 -14.00 3.20 2.83
CA ASP A 17 -13.00 4.26 2.81
C ASP A 17 -11.64 3.67 3.18
N ILE A 18 -10.68 3.79 2.26
CA ILE A 18 -9.30 3.30 2.40
C ILE A 18 -8.31 4.45 2.64
N TYR A 19 -8.76 5.70 2.57
CA TYR A 19 -7.89 6.89 2.70
C TYR A 19 -7.48 7.20 4.15
N TRP A 20 -8.02 6.46 5.12
CA TRP A 20 -7.53 6.50 6.51
C TRP A 20 -6.17 5.80 6.67
N ILE A 21 -5.79 4.90 5.74
CA ILE A 21 -4.46 4.28 5.74
C ILE A 21 -3.50 5.25 5.08
N THR A 22 -2.63 5.87 5.86
CA THR A 22 -1.66 6.86 5.35
C THR A 22 -0.23 6.35 5.50
N GLU A 23 0.73 7.08 4.94
CA GLU A 23 2.16 6.83 5.18
C GLU A 23 2.50 6.85 6.68
N ASN A 24 1.87 7.74 7.46
CA ASN A 24 2.04 7.77 8.91
C ASN A 24 1.46 6.51 9.56
N THR A 25 0.28 6.07 9.12
CA THR A 25 -0.34 4.82 9.61
C THR A 25 0.55 3.60 9.34
N LEU A 26 1.20 3.55 8.17
CA LEU A 26 2.16 2.50 7.84
C LEU A 26 3.48 2.64 8.62
N GLY A 27 3.92 3.87 8.87
CA GLY A 27 5.09 4.16 9.70
C GLY A 27 4.90 3.77 11.17
N GLU A 28 3.68 3.85 11.70
CA GLU A 28 3.37 3.37 13.06
C GLU A 28 3.49 1.84 13.16
N ILE A 29 3.09 1.11 12.11
CA ILE A 29 3.20 -0.36 12.06
C ILE A 29 4.65 -0.85 12.05
N SER A 30 5.60 -0.07 11.51
CA SER A 30 7.01 -0.49 11.43
C SER A 30 7.67 -0.74 12.79
N SER A 31 7.05 -0.24 13.87
CA SER A 31 7.50 -0.42 15.25
C SER A 31 6.80 -1.58 15.97
N GLU A 32 5.90 -2.29 15.29
CA GLU A 32 5.16 -3.43 15.84
C GLU A 32 5.91 -4.75 15.58
N ASP A 33 5.35 -5.86 16.06
CA ASP A 33 5.92 -7.17 15.83
C ASP A 33 5.76 -7.67 14.38
N ASP A 34 6.50 -8.73 14.05
CA ASP A 34 6.49 -9.37 12.74
C ASP A 34 5.08 -9.79 12.29
N PHE A 35 4.15 -10.04 13.22
CA PHE A 35 2.78 -10.41 12.87
C PHE A 35 2.07 -9.22 12.22
N TYR A 36 2.10 -8.02 12.83
CA TYR A 36 1.44 -6.84 12.26
C TYR A 36 2.11 -6.35 10.98
N ILE A 37 3.43 -6.39 10.95
CA ILE A 37 4.25 -6.08 9.78
C ILE A 37 3.83 -6.95 8.59
N ASN A 38 3.95 -8.28 8.71
CA ASN A 38 3.66 -9.17 7.59
C ASN A 38 2.20 -9.10 7.14
N ASN A 39 1.26 -8.99 8.08
CA ASN A 39 -0.16 -8.89 7.75
C ASN A 39 -0.54 -7.56 7.11
N THR A 40 0.20 -6.47 7.35
CA THR A 40 -0.07 -5.17 6.70
C THR A 40 0.09 -5.26 5.19
N TYR A 41 1.12 -5.95 4.70
CA TYR A 41 1.28 -6.19 3.27
C TYR A 41 0.08 -6.95 2.67
N PHE A 42 -0.30 -8.07 3.28
CA PHE A 42 -1.43 -8.87 2.80
C PHE A 42 -2.75 -8.13 2.90
N TYR A 43 -2.91 -7.28 3.92
CA TYR A 43 -4.09 -6.47 4.10
C TYR A 43 -4.25 -5.42 3.00
N LEU A 44 -3.18 -4.67 2.70
CA LEU A 44 -3.14 -3.73 1.57
C LEU A 44 -3.43 -4.44 0.24
N LEU A 45 -2.88 -5.64 0.05
CA LEU A 45 -3.07 -6.43 -1.16
C LEU A 45 -4.53 -6.90 -1.32
N ASN A 46 -5.19 -7.32 -0.24
CA ASN A 46 -6.60 -7.71 -0.27
C ASN A 46 -7.49 -6.52 -0.63
N LEU A 47 -7.27 -5.36 -0.01
CA LEU A 47 -7.98 -4.13 -0.36
C LEU A 47 -7.76 -3.77 -1.84
N TYR A 48 -6.53 -3.90 -2.34
CA TYR A 48 -6.21 -3.64 -3.74
C TYR A 48 -7.08 -4.48 -4.68
N TYR A 49 -7.15 -5.79 -4.45
CA TYR A 49 -7.95 -6.69 -5.30
C TYR A 49 -9.45 -6.46 -5.14
N LEU A 50 -9.93 -6.22 -3.92
CA LEU A 50 -11.34 -5.90 -3.66
C LEU A 50 -11.79 -4.63 -4.41
N HIS A 51 -10.97 -3.59 -4.44
CA HIS A 51 -11.26 -2.37 -5.21
C HIS A 51 -11.04 -2.56 -6.72
N LEU A 52 -10.10 -3.41 -7.13
CA LEU A 52 -9.86 -3.73 -8.54
C LEU A 52 -11.07 -4.43 -9.16
N ASP A 53 -11.63 -5.43 -8.47
CA ASP A 53 -12.82 -6.16 -8.92
C ASP A 53 -14.05 -5.26 -9.03
N LYS A 54 -14.17 -4.29 -8.11
CA LYS A 54 -15.20 -3.25 -8.12
C LYS A 54 -14.95 -2.13 -9.14
N LYS A 55 -13.80 -2.12 -9.81
CA LYS A 55 -13.35 -1.07 -10.75
C LYS A 55 -13.22 0.33 -10.11
N ASN A 56 -12.92 0.37 -8.82
CA ASN A 56 -12.69 1.59 -8.05
C ASN A 56 -11.26 2.10 -8.28
N TYR A 57 -10.96 2.60 -9.47
CA TYR A 57 -9.57 2.80 -9.92
C TYR A 57 -8.78 3.85 -9.14
N LYS A 58 -9.44 4.85 -8.53
CA LYS A 58 -8.74 5.82 -7.68
C LYS A 58 -8.20 5.17 -6.40
N GLU A 59 -9.01 4.32 -5.79
CA GLU A 59 -8.63 3.54 -4.62
C GLU A 59 -7.57 2.51 -4.98
N VAL A 60 -7.70 1.85 -6.13
CA VAL A 60 -6.66 0.95 -6.66
C VAL A 60 -5.34 1.68 -6.86
N ALA A 61 -5.35 2.91 -7.40
CA ALA A 61 -4.16 3.71 -7.57
C ALA A 61 -3.52 4.07 -6.23
N TYR A 62 -4.32 4.50 -5.27
CA TYR A 62 -3.86 4.82 -3.92
C TYR A 62 -3.27 3.61 -3.19
N LEU A 63 -3.94 2.46 -3.23
CA LEU A 63 -3.45 1.21 -2.64
C LEU A 63 -2.17 0.73 -3.34
N SER A 64 -2.07 0.90 -4.67
CA SER A 64 -0.82 0.62 -5.39
C SER A 64 0.32 1.49 -4.89
N TYR A 65 0.06 2.79 -4.69
CA TYR A 65 1.03 3.70 -4.09
C TYR A 65 1.46 3.23 -2.68
N LEU A 66 0.50 2.90 -1.81
CA LEU A 66 0.79 2.44 -0.45
C LEU A 66 1.56 1.12 -0.41
N ILE A 67 1.22 0.15 -1.26
CA ILE A 67 1.97 -1.12 -1.36
C ILE A 67 3.42 -0.84 -1.78
N SER A 68 3.61 0.02 -2.78
CA SER A 68 4.95 0.42 -3.19
C SER A 68 5.70 1.13 -2.07
N TYR A 69 5.06 2.06 -1.36
CA TYR A 69 5.66 2.77 -0.23
C TYR A 69 6.04 1.81 0.90
N TYR A 70 5.15 0.90 1.27
CA TYR A 70 5.38 -0.08 2.32
C TYR A 70 6.59 -0.99 2.01
N LEU A 71 6.65 -1.51 0.79
CA LEU A 71 7.74 -2.39 0.34
C LEU A 71 9.08 -1.66 0.16
N PHE A 72 9.07 -0.36 -0.12
CA PHE A 72 10.27 0.41 -0.44
C PHE A 72 10.79 1.27 0.71
N ILE A 73 9.94 1.70 1.65
CA ILE A 73 10.35 2.56 2.77
C ILE A 73 10.28 1.83 4.10
N ILE A 74 9.22 1.04 4.31
CA ILE A 74 8.93 0.48 5.63
C ILE A 74 9.64 -0.87 5.83
N GLU A 75 9.35 -1.85 5.00
CA GLU A 75 9.88 -3.21 5.21
C GLU A 75 11.16 -3.49 4.45
N THR A 76 11.26 -3.01 3.19
CA THR A 76 12.42 -3.25 2.32
C THR A 76 12.92 -4.72 2.29
N PRO A 77 12.03 -5.74 2.17
CA PRO A 77 12.47 -7.12 2.19
C PRO A 77 13.31 -7.44 0.93
N PHE A 78 14.15 -8.46 1.02
CA PHE A 78 15.03 -8.83 -0.09
C PHE A 78 14.26 -9.01 -1.42
N GLY A 79 14.66 -8.26 -2.45
CA GLY A 79 14.04 -8.30 -3.77
C GLY A 79 12.72 -7.52 -3.92
N SER A 80 12.33 -6.70 -2.93
CA SER A 80 11.09 -5.92 -2.98
C SER A 80 11.10 -4.80 -4.01
N GLU A 81 12.27 -4.30 -4.43
CA GLU A 81 12.45 -3.15 -5.31
C GLU A 81 11.65 -3.27 -6.62
N LEU A 82 11.73 -4.43 -7.27
CA LEU A 82 10.99 -4.68 -8.52
C LEU A 82 9.48 -4.66 -8.29
N ILE A 83 9.02 -5.22 -7.16
CA ILE A 83 7.60 -5.27 -6.80
C ILE A 83 7.12 -3.85 -6.47
N ALA A 84 7.87 -3.11 -5.66
CA ALA A 84 7.58 -1.72 -5.34
C ALA A 84 7.48 -0.87 -6.61
N GLN A 85 8.46 -0.96 -7.52
CA GLN A 85 8.41 -0.22 -8.78
C GLN A 85 7.17 -0.58 -9.61
N LYS A 86 6.78 -1.86 -9.69
CA LYS A 86 5.58 -2.29 -10.42
C LYS A 86 4.31 -1.67 -9.84
N TYR A 87 4.19 -1.62 -8.51
CA TYR A 87 3.06 -0.97 -7.87
C TYR A 87 3.09 0.56 -8.03
N ALA A 88 4.26 1.21 -8.03
CA ALA A 88 4.37 2.63 -8.38
C ALA A 88 3.90 2.91 -9.83
N GLU A 89 4.25 2.03 -10.78
CA GLU A 89 3.75 2.08 -12.17
C GLU A 89 2.23 1.89 -12.21
N TYR A 90 1.66 1.00 -11.39
CA TYR A 90 0.22 0.77 -11.31
C TYR A 90 -0.54 1.96 -10.73
N ALA A 91 0.02 2.67 -9.75
CA ALA A 91 -0.59 3.89 -9.23
C ALA A 91 -0.85 4.90 -10.36
N ILE A 92 0.14 5.13 -11.22
CA ILE A 92 0.02 6.02 -12.39
C ILE A 92 -0.95 5.45 -13.43
N LYS A 93 -0.91 4.13 -13.67
CA LYS A 93 -1.82 3.47 -14.62
C LYS A 93 -3.29 3.70 -14.29
N TYR A 94 -3.65 3.67 -13.00
CA TYR A 94 -5.04 3.77 -12.56
C TYR A 94 -5.48 5.21 -12.22
N ASP A 95 -4.56 6.09 -11.84
CA ASP A 95 -4.82 7.53 -11.66
C ASP A 95 -3.52 8.35 -11.84
N ASP A 96 -3.32 8.93 -13.03
CA ASP A 96 -2.09 9.68 -13.33
C ASP A 96 -2.07 11.06 -12.66
N CYS A 97 -1.54 11.10 -11.43
CA CYS A 97 -1.35 12.34 -10.69
C CYS A 97 0.13 12.67 -10.42
N LYS A 98 0.40 13.94 -10.11
CA LYS A 98 1.76 14.44 -9.84
C LYS A 98 2.46 13.63 -8.74
N LYS A 99 1.75 13.33 -7.64
CA LYS A 99 2.29 12.56 -6.51
C LYS A 99 2.85 11.20 -6.96
N TYR A 100 2.10 10.44 -7.75
CA TYR A 100 2.52 9.10 -8.15
C TYR A 100 3.65 9.11 -9.17
N ARG A 101 3.71 10.12 -10.04
CA ARG A 101 4.86 10.32 -10.95
C ARG A 101 6.14 10.64 -10.19
N GLU A 102 6.07 11.55 -9.22
CA GLU A 102 7.20 11.88 -8.35
C GLU A 102 7.66 10.66 -7.54
N TRP A 103 6.71 9.88 -7.04
CA TRP A 103 6.99 8.62 -6.35
C TRP A 103 7.72 7.60 -7.24
N LEU A 104 7.27 7.37 -8.48
CA LEU A 104 7.95 6.45 -9.39
C LEU A 104 9.39 6.91 -9.71
N ILE A 105 9.61 8.20 -9.84
CA ILE A 105 10.96 8.76 -10.05
C ILE A 105 11.85 8.43 -8.85
N TYR A 106 11.33 8.64 -7.63
CA TYR A 106 12.05 8.32 -6.39
C TYR A 106 12.41 6.83 -6.30
N VAL A 107 11.44 5.92 -6.50
CA VAL A 107 11.70 4.47 -6.47
C VAL A 107 12.76 4.04 -7.50
N LYS A 108 12.76 4.66 -8.70
CA LYS A 108 13.76 4.35 -9.76
C LYS A 108 15.16 4.87 -9.46
N GLN A 109 15.32 5.84 -8.57
CA GLN A 109 16.63 6.31 -8.14
C GLN A 109 17.32 5.33 -7.17
N GLY A 110 16.55 4.41 -6.59
CA GLY A 110 17.03 3.51 -5.52
C GLY A 110 16.97 4.18 -4.15
N ASN A 111 17.09 3.37 -3.11
CA ASN A 111 17.28 3.82 -1.73
C ASN A 111 18.76 4.00 -1.40
#